data_AF-R0MR19-F1
#
_entry.id   AF-R0MR19-F1
#
_cell.length_a   1.000
_cell.length_b   1.000
_cell.length_c   1.000
_cell.angle_alpha   90.00
_cell.angle_beta   90.00
_cell.angle_gamma   90.00
#
_symmetry.space_group_name_H-M   'P 1'
#
loop_
_entity.id
_entity.type
_entity.pdbx_description
1 polymer ?
#
loop_
_entity_poly.entity_id
_entity_poly.type
_entity_poly.pdbx_seq_one_letter_code
_entity_poly.pdbx_strand_id
1 'polypeptide(L)'
;MSEETQSTFSITNNQGQTWIFYGLHYCFKSKTSCVSVFYSQIENHWSFVLHSGWIKVDGRVIEFVARIKEDAELIFDDVPYIFESHMPVMIGTSQDIAITIICSDSKAKSSEQVLYLLGRKFSFYESMFVYNLLQLNNLFIIKNDIWTVNLSIYEEKSYD
;
A
#
# COMPACT_ATOMS: atom_id res chain seq x y z
N MET A 1 -8.63 10.37 32.71
CA MET A 1 -9.24 10.12 31.39
C MET A 1 -8.37 9.08 30.73
N SER A 2 -8.87 7.85 30.54
CA SER A 2 -8.17 6.85 29.75
C SER A 2 -8.18 7.31 28.31
N GLU A 3 -7.02 7.33 27.65
CA GLU A 3 -6.95 7.51 26.20
C GLU A 3 -7.76 6.38 25.56
N GLU A 4 -8.97 6.69 25.07
CA GLU A 4 -9.72 5.75 24.25
C GLU A 4 -8.88 5.49 23.00
N THR A 5 -8.41 4.26 22.85
CA THR A 5 -7.62 3.86 21.68
C THR A 5 -8.52 3.98 20.45
N GLN A 6 -8.30 5.01 19.64
CA GLN A 6 -9.04 5.22 18.41
C GLN A 6 -8.71 4.10 17.42
N SER A 7 -9.73 3.49 16.82
CA SER A 7 -9.53 2.52 15.74
C SER A 7 -9.02 3.24 14.49
N THR A 8 -8.24 2.52 13.70
CA THR A 8 -7.57 3.03 12.50
C THR A 8 -8.36 2.73 11.22
N PHE A 9 -8.94 1.53 11.13
CA PHE A 9 -9.83 1.15 10.05
C PHE A 9 -10.73 -0.01 10.50
N SER A 10 -11.76 -0.31 9.72
CA SER A 10 -12.60 -1.48 9.88
C SER A 10 -12.82 -2.19 8.56
N ILE A 11 -13.20 -3.46 8.64
CA ILE A 11 -13.66 -4.24 7.50
C ILE A 11 -14.97 -4.91 7.84
N THR A 12 -15.94 -4.81 6.94
CA THR A 12 -17.28 -5.40 7.12
C THR A 12 -17.60 -6.33 5.95
N ASN A 13 -18.06 -7.55 6.23
CA ASN A 13 -18.51 -8.46 5.17
C ASN A 13 -19.98 -8.20 4.76
N ASN A 14 -20.45 -8.89 3.73
CA ASN A 14 -21.84 -8.81 3.26
C ASN A 14 -22.91 -9.32 4.26
N GLN A 15 -22.51 -9.94 5.37
CA GLN A 15 -23.41 -10.39 6.45
C GLN A 15 -23.51 -9.34 7.58
N GLY A 16 -22.79 -8.22 7.48
CA GLY A 16 -22.73 -7.18 8.50
C GLY A 16 -21.80 -7.52 9.67
N GLN A 17 -20.96 -8.54 9.55
CA GLN A 17 -19.90 -8.80 10.53
C GLN A 17 -18.74 -7.85 10.28
N THR A 18 -18.36 -7.10 11.32
CA THR A 18 -17.29 -6.09 11.27
C THR A 18 -16.10 -6.50 12.13
N TRP A 19 -14.90 -6.33 11.58
CA TRP A 19 -13.63 -6.43 12.28
C TRP A 19 -13.00 -5.04 12.39
N ILE A 20 -12.58 -4.65 13.59
CA ILE A 20 -12.03 -3.33 13.89
C ILE A 20 -10.55 -3.46 14.20
N PHE A 21 -9.74 -2.58 13.62
CA PHE A 21 -8.28 -2.62 13.73
C PHE A 21 -7.75 -1.32 14.34
N TYR A 22 -6.75 -1.44 15.20
CA TYR A 22 -6.12 -0.31 15.92
C TYR A 22 -4.69 -0.03 15.44
N GLY A 23 -4.12 -0.91 14.63
CA GLY A 23 -2.80 -0.75 14.05
C GLY A 23 -2.88 -0.17 12.64
N LEU A 24 -1.83 0.55 12.23
CA LEU A 24 -1.70 1.13 10.89
C LEU A 24 -1.32 0.08 9.81
N HIS A 25 -1.32 -1.19 10.17
CA HIS A 25 -0.96 -2.30 9.31
C HIS A 25 -1.73 -3.57 9.72
N TYR A 26 -2.13 -4.38 8.75
CA TYR A 26 -2.67 -5.71 8.98
C TYR A 26 -2.45 -6.63 7.76
N CYS A 27 -2.22 -7.93 7.99
CA CYS A 27 -2.08 -8.92 6.93
C CYS A 27 -3.34 -9.79 6.81
N PHE A 28 -4.06 -9.65 5.70
CA PHE A 28 -5.12 -10.56 5.28
C PHE A 28 -4.51 -11.82 4.70
N LYS A 29 -4.76 -12.95 5.34
CA LYS A 29 -4.32 -14.25 4.85
C LYS A 29 -5.49 -15.20 4.75
N SER A 30 -5.63 -15.80 3.59
CA SER A 30 -6.58 -16.87 3.31
C SER A 30 -5.84 -18.10 2.78
N LYS A 31 -6.60 -19.04 2.20
CA LYS A 31 -6.02 -20.24 1.58
C LYS A 31 -5.28 -19.93 0.28
N THR A 32 -5.76 -18.94 -0.47
CA THR A 32 -5.23 -18.61 -1.80
C THR A 32 -4.48 -17.29 -1.85
N SER A 33 -4.84 -16.33 -0.99
CA SER A 33 -4.38 -14.96 -1.11
C SER A 33 -3.72 -14.47 0.17
N CYS A 34 -2.68 -13.64 0.00
CA CYS A 34 -1.93 -13.01 1.07
C CYS A 34 -1.74 -11.54 0.71
N VAL A 35 -2.34 -10.65 1.50
CA VAL A 35 -2.38 -9.21 1.22
C VAL A 35 -2.12 -8.44 2.50
N SER A 36 -1.18 -7.50 2.50
CA SER A 36 -1.02 -6.53 3.60
C SER A 36 -1.78 -5.25 3.30
N VAL A 37 -2.47 -4.70 4.29
CA VAL A 37 -2.95 -3.31 4.30
C VAL A 37 -2.04 -2.46 5.16
N PHE A 38 -1.73 -1.24 4.73
CA PHE A 38 -0.85 -0.31 5.43
C PHE A 38 -1.30 1.14 5.26
N TYR A 39 -1.14 1.95 6.30
CA TYR A 39 -1.35 3.40 6.27
C TYR A 39 -0.03 4.17 6.30
N SER A 40 0.21 4.99 5.28
CA SER A 40 1.31 5.96 5.25
C SER A 40 0.94 7.18 6.06
N GLN A 41 1.56 7.38 7.23
CA GLN A 41 1.36 8.60 8.03
C GLN A 41 1.97 9.84 7.39
N ILE A 42 2.99 9.67 6.55
CA ILE A 42 3.65 10.78 5.86
C ILE A 42 2.73 11.35 4.77
N GLU A 43 1.97 10.48 4.11
CA GLU A 43 1.16 10.84 2.95
C GLU A 43 -0.35 10.80 3.23
N ASN A 44 -0.73 10.33 4.41
CA ASN A 44 -2.10 10.11 4.86
C ASN A 44 -2.92 9.27 3.87
N HIS A 45 -2.48 8.05 3.54
CA HIS A 45 -3.24 7.16 2.66
C HIS A 45 -3.07 5.68 3.00
N TRP A 46 -4.03 4.86 2.54
CA TRP A 46 -4.00 3.41 2.68
C TRP A 46 -3.59 2.67 1.41
N SER A 47 -2.90 1.55 1.59
CA SER A 47 -2.35 0.71 0.52
C SER A 47 -2.61 -0.76 0.79
N PHE A 48 -2.99 -1.51 -0.25
CA PHE A 48 -2.89 -2.97 -0.26
C PHE A 48 -1.64 -3.41 -1.01
N VAL A 49 -0.92 -4.37 -0.45
CA VAL A 49 0.23 -5.03 -1.05
C VAL A 49 -0.12 -6.51 -1.20
N LEU A 50 -0.23 -6.99 -2.43
CA LEU A 50 -0.46 -8.39 -2.75
C LEU A 50 0.88 -9.15 -2.72
N HIS A 51 1.00 -10.09 -1.79
CA HIS A 51 2.16 -10.99 -1.68
C HIS A 51 1.98 -12.25 -2.53
N SER A 52 0.76 -12.79 -2.57
CA SER A 52 0.41 -13.96 -3.38
C SER A 52 -1.10 -14.06 -3.59
N GLY A 53 -1.54 -14.74 -4.65
CA GLY A 53 -2.96 -14.95 -4.94
C GLY A 53 -3.57 -13.80 -5.72
N TRP A 54 -4.77 -13.38 -5.35
CA TRP A 54 -5.45 -12.26 -6.00
C TRP A 54 -6.42 -11.55 -5.05
N ILE A 55 -6.65 -10.27 -5.30
CA ILE A 55 -7.67 -9.47 -4.63
C ILE A 55 -8.23 -8.48 -5.66
N LYS A 56 -9.53 -8.19 -5.59
CA LYS A 56 -10.10 -7.05 -6.33
C LYS A 56 -10.37 -5.90 -5.37
N VAL A 57 -10.05 -4.68 -5.80
CA VAL A 57 -10.35 -3.44 -5.09
C VAL A 57 -11.05 -2.49 -6.05
N ASP A 58 -12.23 -2.01 -5.65
CA ASP A 58 -13.12 -1.20 -6.48
C ASP A 58 -13.31 -1.80 -7.89
N GLY A 59 -13.54 -3.12 -7.94
CA GLY A 59 -13.76 -3.87 -9.17
C GLY A 59 -12.50 -4.20 -10.00
N ARG A 60 -11.31 -3.77 -9.59
CA ARG A 60 -10.04 -4.03 -10.31
C ARG A 60 -9.18 -5.05 -9.58
N VAL A 61 -8.67 -6.05 -10.31
CA VAL A 61 -7.68 -6.99 -9.76
C VAL A 61 -6.38 -6.24 -9.49
N ILE A 62 -5.84 -6.35 -8.27
CA ILE A 62 -4.53 -5.81 -7.92
C ILE A 62 -3.47 -6.79 -8.42
N GLU A 63 -2.48 -6.30 -9.18
CA GLU A 63 -1.35 -7.12 -9.62
C GLU A 63 -0.21 -7.17 -8.59
N PHE A 64 -0.02 -6.08 -7.84
CA PHE A 64 1.05 -5.98 -6.85
C PHE A 64 0.70 -5.07 -5.69
N VAL A 65 0.37 -3.80 -5.96
CA VAL A 65 -0.05 -2.85 -4.93
C VAL A 65 -1.20 -2.01 -5.48
N ALA A 66 -2.17 -1.69 -4.64
CA ALA A 66 -3.15 -0.66 -4.97
C ALA A 66 -3.41 0.28 -3.80
N ARG A 67 -3.73 1.51 -4.16
CA ARG A 67 -4.23 2.50 -3.21
C ARG A 67 -5.71 2.27 -2.94
N ILE A 68 -6.09 2.51 -1.69
CA ILE A 68 -7.44 2.31 -1.20
C ILE A 68 -8.04 3.67 -0.87
N LYS A 69 -9.31 3.86 -1.24
CA LYS A 69 -10.09 5.03 -0.82
C LYS A 69 -10.61 4.80 0.60
N GLU A 70 -11.23 5.84 1.16
CA GLU A 70 -11.82 5.79 2.49
C GLU A 70 -12.84 4.65 2.62
N ASP A 71 -13.71 4.48 1.61
CA ASP A 71 -14.69 3.39 1.51
C ASP A 71 -14.43 2.55 0.26
N ALA A 72 -13.64 1.49 0.39
CA ALA A 72 -13.29 0.65 -0.75
C ALA A 72 -13.99 -0.72 -0.71
N GLU A 73 -14.47 -1.14 -1.88
CA GLU A 73 -14.99 -2.50 -2.05
C GLU A 73 -13.84 -3.46 -2.28
N LEU A 74 -13.75 -4.49 -1.45
CA LEU A 74 -12.75 -5.55 -1.55
C LEU A 74 -13.43 -6.85 -1.93
N ILE A 75 -12.83 -7.60 -2.85
CA ILE A 75 -13.17 -9.01 -3.07
C ILE A 75 -11.92 -9.81 -2.80
N PHE A 76 -11.91 -10.49 -1.65
CA PHE A 76 -10.81 -11.33 -1.20
C PHE A 76 -11.27 -12.79 -1.25
N ASP A 77 -10.66 -13.60 -2.13
CA ASP A 77 -11.08 -14.99 -2.41
C ASP A 77 -12.59 -15.14 -2.66
N ASP A 78 -13.13 -14.35 -3.60
CA ASP A 78 -14.56 -14.33 -3.96
C ASP A 78 -15.52 -13.88 -2.84
N VAL A 79 -15.01 -13.49 -1.67
CA VAL A 79 -15.82 -12.94 -0.59
C VAL A 79 -15.76 -11.41 -0.62
N PRO A 80 -16.91 -10.71 -0.71
CA PRO A 80 -16.95 -9.26 -0.71
C PRO A 80 -16.85 -8.69 0.71
N TYR A 81 -16.08 -7.63 0.84
CA TYR A 81 -15.92 -6.83 2.04
C TYR A 81 -15.93 -5.34 1.71
N ILE A 82 -16.26 -4.51 2.69
CA ILE A 82 -16.10 -3.06 2.65
C ILE A 82 -14.98 -2.70 3.62
N PHE A 83 -13.98 -1.97 3.13
CA PHE A 83 -12.95 -1.32 3.93
C PHE A 83 -13.39 0.09 4.25
N GLU A 84 -13.29 0.49 5.52
CA GLU A 84 -13.59 1.83 6.00
C GLU A 84 -12.38 2.37 6.77
N SER A 85 -11.83 3.50 6.31
CA SER A 85 -10.76 4.21 7.01
C SER A 85 -11.31 5.10 8.12
N HIS A 86 -10.73 5.04 9.31
CA HIS A 86 -10.98 6.01 10.38
C HIS A 86 -9.83 7.01 10.55
N MET A 87 -8.83 6.93 9.65
CA MET A 87 -7.71 7.84 9.54
C MET A 87 -7.95 8.85 8.40
N PRO A 88 -7.36 10.06 8.46
CA PRO A 88 -7.44 11.01 7.35
C PRO A 88 -6.91 10.40 6.05
N VAL A 89 -7.66 10.53 4.94
CA VAL A 89 -7.22 10.06 3.63
C VAL A 89 -7.01 11.25 2.69
N MET A 90 -5.76 11.50 2.30
CA MET A 90 -5.38 12.45 1.26
C MET A 90 -5.01 11.74 -0.04
N ILE A 91 -5.00 12.52 -1.14
CA ILE A 91 -4.45 12.07 -2.42
C ILE A 91 -2.93 11.99 -2.33
N GLY A 92 -2.43 10.86 -1.80
CA GLY A 92 -1.00 10.56 -1.68
C GLY A 92 -0.35 10.27 -3.03
N THR A 93 0.52 11.17 -3.48
CA THR A 93 1.12 11.17 -4.82
C THR A 93 2.31 10.21 -4.93
N SER A 94 3.10 9.95 -3.88
CA SER A 94 4.38 9.25 -4.04
C SER A 94 4.22 7.74 -4.25
N GLN A 95 3.15 7.13 -3.73
CA GLN A 95 2.97 5.68 -3.84
C GLN A 95 2.37 5.24 -5.19
N ASP A 96 1.45 5.97 -5.81
CA ASP A 96 0.99 5.67 -7.19
C ASP A 96 2.18 5.65 -8.19
N ILE A 97 3.24 6.35 -7.83
CA ILE A 97 4.48 6.49 -8.58
C ILE A 97 5.48 5.39 -8.19
N ALA A 98 5.62 5.10 -6.89
CA ALA A 98 6.33 3.92 -6.39
C ALA A 98 5.80 2.63 -7.04
N ILE A 99 4.48 2.47 -7.13
CA ILE A 99 3.80 1.35 -7.79
C ILE A 99 4.16 1.29 -9.27
N THR A 100 4.23 2.42 -9.96
CA THR A 100 4.66 2.47 -11.36
C THR A 100 6.10 2.00 -11.54
N ILE A 101 6.97 2.35 -10.60
CA ILE A 101 8.37 1.95 -10.58
C ILE A 101 8.45 0.45 -10.26
N ILE A 102 7.70 -0.05 -9.28
CA ILE A 102 7.76 -1.44 -8.83
C ILE A 102 7.10 -2.41 -9.83
N CYS A 103 5.98 -2.03 -10.45
CA CYS A 103 5.23 -2.85 -11.42
C CYS A 103 5.88 -2.91 -12.81
N SER A 104 7.07 -2.33 -13.00
CA SER A 104 7.83 -2.55 -14.24
C SER A 104 8.78 -3.71 -14.03
N ASP A 105 8.91 -4.58 -15.04
CA ASP A 105 9.42 -5.98 -15.04
C ASP A 105 10.64 -6.36 -14.17
N SER A 106 11.39 -5.40 -13.62
CA SER A 106 12.54 -5.62 -12.77
C SER A 106 12.31 -5.17 -11.33
N LYS A 107 12.50 -6.11 -10.38
CA LYS A 107 12.50 -5.89 -8.91
C LYS A 107 13.63 -4.98 -8.42
N ALA A 108 14.59 -4.64 -9.28
CA ALA A 108 15.73 -3.77 -9.00
C ALA A 108 15.88 -2.69 -10.09
N LYS A 109 16.19 -1.45 -9.71
CA LYS A 109 16.34 -0.31 -10.63
C LYS A 109 17.47 0.62 -10.24
N SER A 110 18.18 1.18 -11.22
CA SER A 110 19.08 2.29 -10.95
C SER A 110 18.31 3.59 -10.67
N SER A 111 18.93 4.55 -10.01
CA SER A 111 18.34 5.88 -9.80
C SER A 111 18.02 6.59 -11.11
N GLU A 112 18.83 6.38 -12.15
CA GLU A 112 18.57 6.90 -13.50
C GLU A 112 17.26 6.33 -14.07
N GLN A 113 17.04 5.02 -13.93
CA GLN A 113 15.80 4.38 -14.37
C GLN A 113 14.60 4.89 -13.57
N VAL A 114 14.75 5.10 -12.26
CA VAL A 114 13.71 5.69 -11.42
C VAL A 114 13.36 7.10 -11.91
N LEU A 115 14.34 8.00 -12.05
CA LEU A 115 14.14 9.37 -12.53
C LEU A 115 13.55 9.41 -13.95
N TYR A 116 13.96 8.52 -14.84
CA TYR A 116 13.37 8.38 -16.18
C TYR A 116 11.88 8.03 -16.10
N LEU A 117 11.50 7.07 -15.25
CA LEU A 117 10.09 6.69 -15.05
C LEU A 117 9.27 7.83 -14.43
N LEU A 118 9.86 8.61 -13.52
CA LEU A 118 9.24 9.82 -12.96
C LEU A 118 9.00 10.88 -14.03
N GLY A 119 10.02 11.17 -14.86
CA GLY A 119 9.95 12.18 -15.91
C GLY A 119 8.92 11.87 -17.01
N ARG A 120 8.47 10.62 -17.14
CA ARG A 120 7.35 10.26 -18.03
C ARG A 120 5.98 10.72 -17.52
N LYS A 121 5.88 11.08 -16.24
CA LYS A 121 4.62 11.40 -15.56
C LYS A 121 4.58 12.81 -14.99
N PHE A 122 5.72 13.39 -14.64
CA PHE A 122 5.80 14.67 -13.94
C PHE A 122 6.74 15.64 -14.65
N SER A 123 6.60 16.93 -14.33
CA SER A 123 7.62 17.91 -14.69
C SER A 123 8.96 17.59 -13.99
N PHE A 124 10.05 18.23 -14.43
CA PHE A 124 11.37 18.02 -13.83
C PHE A 124 11.39 18.30 -12.32
N TYR A 125 10.83 19.43 -11.89
CA TYR A 125 10.82 19.83 -10.47
C TYR A 125 9.98 18.88 -9.61
N GLU A 126 8.82 18.47 -10.10
CA GLU A 126 7.96 17.49 -9.43
C GLU A 126 8.63 16.11 -9.37
N SER A 127 9.31 15.70 -10.44
CA SER A 127 10.07 14.44 -10.48
C SER A 127 11.16 14.44 -9.40
N MET A 128 11.91 15.53 -9.24
CA MET A 128 12.94 15.65 -8.21
C MET A 128 12.35 15.65 -6.79
N PHE A 129 11.24 16.34 -6.59
CA PHE A 129 10.53 16.35 -5.31
C PHE A 129 10.05 14.94 -4.94
N VAL A 130 9.39 14.24 -5.85
CA VAL A 130 8.92 12.87 -5.66
C VAL A 130 10.09 11.91 -5.45
N TYR A 131 11.16 12.04 -6.22
CA TYR A 131 12.36 11.22 -6.07
C TYR A 131 12.92 11.31 -4.64
N ASN A 132 13.01 12.52 -4.08
CA ASN A 132 13.46 12.73 -2.71
C ASN A 132 12.49 12.11 -1.69
N LEU A 133 11.17 12.21 -1.91
CA LEU A 133 10.18 11.54 -1.05
C LEU A 133 10.34 10.02 -1.08
N LEU A 134 10.58 9.43 -2.26
CA LEU A 134 10.78 7.98 -2.41
C LEU A 134 12.04 7.51 -1.67
N GLN A 135 13.11 8.32 -1.62
CA GLN A 135 14.33 7.98 -0.85
C GLN A 135 14.09 7.91 0.66
N LEU A 136 13.13 8.69 1.16
CA LEU A 136 12.74 8.72 2.57
C LEU A 136 11.74 7.62 2.93
N ASN A 137 11.21 6.90 1.93
CA ASN A 137 10.23 5.86 2.14
C ASN A 137 10.94 4.53 2.44
N ASN A 138 10.67 3.98 3.62
CA ASN A 138 11.26 2.72 4.09
C ASN A 138 10.92 1.50 3.21
N LEU A 139 10.00 1.64 2.26
CA LEU A 139 9.73 0.66 1.20
C LEU A 139 10.93 0.40 0.30
N PHE A 140 11.83 1.37 0.14
CA PHE A 140 12.98 1.23 -0.74
C PHE A 140 14.26 0.98 0.05
N ILE A 141 14.95 -0.11 -0.28
CA ILE A 141 16.37 -0.27 0.05
C ILE A 141 17.18 0.25 -1.13
N ILE A 142 17.99 1.25 -0.88
CA ILE A 142 18.89 1.85 -1.87
C ILE A 142 20.32 1.46 -1.51
N LYS A 143 20.97 0.64 -2.36
CA LYS A 143 22.37 0.22 -2.20
C LYS A 143 23.10 0.37 -3.52
N ASN A 144 24.24 1.08 -3.51
CA ASN A 144 25.06 1.31 -4.71
C ASN A 144 24.23 1.82 -5.91
N ASP A 145 23.37 2.81 -5.67
CA ASP A 145 22.45 3.38 -6.67
C ASP A 145 21.33 2.45 -7.16
N ILE A 146 21.24 1.23 -6.62
CA ILE A 146 20.19 0.27 -6.94
C ILE A 146 19.09 0.35 -5.90
N TRP A 147 17.89 0.69 -6.37
CA TRP A 147 16.63 0.67 -5.68
C TRP A 147 16.03 -0.73 -5.73
N THR A 148 15.71 -1.26 -4.56
CA THR A 148 15.00 -2.54 -4.39
C THR A 148 13.83 -2.33 -3.45
N VAL A 149 12.77 -3.11 -3.63
CA VAL A 149 11.60 -3.05 -2.75
C VAL A 149 11.86 -3.93 -1.54
N ASN A 150 11.81 -3.34 -0.36
CA ASN A 150 11.83 -4.07 0.90
C ASN A 150 10.42 -4.48 1.28
N LEU A 151 9.95 -5.61 0.75
CA LEU A 151 8.64 -6.14 1.15
C LEU A 151 8.62 -6.65 2.59
N SER A 152 9.78 -6.92 3.19
CA SER A 152 9.83 -7.41 4.56
C SER A 152 9.36 -6.37 5.59
N ILE A 153 9.27 -5.08 5.22
CA ILE A 153 8.67 -4.08 6.11
C ILE A 153 7.17 -4.31 6.31
N TYR A 154 6.54 -5.03 5.38
CA TYR A 154 5.14 -5.45 5.45
C TYR A 154 5.01 -6.88 5.99
N GLU A 155 6.13 -7.56 6.21
CA GLU A 155 6.21 -8.89 6.81
C GLU A 155 6.74 -8.76 8.25
N GLU A 156 5.96 -8.21 9.19
CA GLU A 156 6.27 -8.39 10.62
C GLU A 156 5.29 -9.33 11.32
N LYS A 157 5.90 -10.22 12.12
CA LYS A 157 5.39 -11.39 12.84
C LYS A 157 3.87 -11.52 12.92
N SER A 158 3.36 -12.59 12.30
CA SER A 158 2.11 -13.20 12.72
C SER A 158 2.18 -13.44 14.23
N TYR A 159 1.35 -12.75 15.00
CA TYR A 159 1.03 -13.21 16.35
C TYR A 159 0.13 -14.42 16.16
N ASP A 160 0.66 -15.59 16.51
CA ASP A 160 -0.09 -16.84 16.66
C ASP A 160 -1.21 -16.69 17.69
#